data_AF-A0A1Y3BNH7-F1
#
_entry.id   AF-A0A1Y3BNH7-F1
#
_cell.length_a   1.000
_cell.length_b   1.000
_cell.length_c   1.000
_cell.angle_alpha   90.00
_cell.angle_beta   90.00
_cell.angle_gamma   90.00
#
_symmetry.space_group_name_H-M   'P 1'
#
loop_
_entity.id
_entity.type
_entity.pdbx_description
1 polymer ?
#
loop_
_entity_poly.entity_id
_entity_poly.type
_entity_poly.pdbx_seq_one_letter_code
_entity_poly.pdbx_strand_id
1 'polypeptide(L)'
;MIVDLNDDNDGDDHVSPESQGVIGGCVYLMILFCFIPIQFSQYKSSSTGLLSICCMLFLGFADDVLNLRWRVKLLLPTLASLPLLLVYALTYDNTTIIVPKPFRSSFGFSIDLGLVYYVYLSLLAVFCTNAINILAGINGLEAGQSFLICLSIMAYNVAELFRATDHYHSHVFSLNMMLPFLAVTGALLHHNWYPARIFVGDTFCYFAGMTFAVVGILGHFSKTMLLFFLPQIFNFLYSCPQLFHFLPCPRHRLPK
;
A
#
# COMPACT_ATOMS: atom_id res chain seq x y z
N MET A 1 -3.48 -2.84 13.60
CA MET A 1 -3.75 -3.29 14.98
C MET A 1 -2.53 -2.88 15.76
N ILE A 2 -2.55 -1.64 16.27
CA ILE A 2 -1.40 -1.08 16.97
C ILE A 2 -1.15 -1.88 18.24
N VAL A 3 0.11 -2.18 18.43
CA VAL A 3 0.69 -2.75 19.63
C VAL A 3 0.62 -1.67 20.71
N ASP A 4 -0.38 -1.73 21.59
CA ASP A 4 -0.27 -1.09 22.89
C ASP A 4 0.81 -1.85 23.66
N LEU A 5 1.98 -1.22 23.84
CA LEU A 5 3.04 -1.68 24.74
C LEU A 5 2.68 -1.44 26.22
N ASN A 6 1.40 -1.35 26.56
CA ASN A 6 0.94 -0.61 27.72
C ASN A 6 0.44 -1.47 28.87
N ASP A 7 1.09 -2.60 29.15
CA ASP A 7 0.66 -3.46 30.26
C ASP A 7 1.82 -4.06 31.07
N ASP A 8 2.90 -3.30 31.25
CA ASP A 8 3.87 -3.57 32.33
C ASP A 8 4.07 -2.33 33.20
N ASN A 9 3.70 -2.50 34.48
CA ASN A 9 3.88 -1.55 35.58
C ASN A 9 5.35 -1.18 35.78
N ASP A 10 5.83 -0.08 35.20
CA ASP A 10 7.05 0.58 35.68
C ASP A 10 6.87 2.10 35.69
N GLY A 11 7.03 2.69 36.88
CA GLY A 11 6.81 4.10 37.18
C GLY A 11 7.94 5.02 36.72
N ASP A 12 8.29 4.97 35.43
CA ASP A 12 9.13 5.99 34.79
C ASP A 12 8.26 6.74 33.77
N ASP A 13 8.37 8.07 33.69
CA ASP A 13 7.65 8.94 32.74
C ASP A 13 8.17 8.73 31.30
N HIS A 14 8.17 7.48 30.83
CA HIS A 14 8.41 7.14 29.45
C HIS A 14 7.23 7.61 28.62
N VAL A 15 7.37 8.80 28.03
CA VAL A 15 6.45 9.31 27.00
C VAL A 15 6.35 8.27 25.89
N SER A 16 5.22 7.54 25.86
CA SER A 16 4.94 6.54 24.83
C SER A 16 4.99 7.19 23.44
N PRO A 17 5.72 6.61 22.47
CA PRO A 17 5.86 7.20 21.14
C PRO A 17 4.50 7.38 20.46
N GLU A 18 4.20 8.59 20.00
CA GLU A 18 2.95 8.86 19.28
C GLU A 18 2.99 8.34 17.83
N SER A 19 1.82 8.03 17.28
CA SER A 19 1.67 7.65 15.87
C SER A 19 1.77 8.88 14.96
N GLN A 20 2.82 8.95 14.14
CA GLN A 20 3.13 10.08 13.26
C GLN A 20 2.93 9.77 11.77
N GLY A 21 2.32 8.62 11.44
CA GLY A 21 2.05 8.22 10.05
C GLY A 21 1.16 9.21 9.30
N VAL A 22 0.21 9.85 10.00
CA VAL A 22 -0.67 10.87 9.42
C VAL A 22 0.11 12.10 8.94
N ILE A 23 1.13 12.54 9.70
CA ILE A 23 1.96 13.69 9.31
C ILE A 23 2.72 13.37 8.04
N GLY A 24 3.32 12.17 7.95
CA GLY A 24 3.99 11.72 6.73
C GLY A 24 3.04 11.73 5.53
N GLY A 25 1.85 11.14 5.66
CA GLY A 25 0.84 11.15 4.60
C GLY A 25 0.42 12.56 4.17
N CYS A 26 0.24 13.48 5.12
CA CYS A 26 -0.10 14.88 4.83
C CYS A 26 1.02 15.59 4.06
N VAL A 27 2.28 15.44 4.49
CA VAL A 27 3.44 16.01 3.79
C VAL A 27 3.55 15.44 2.38
N TYR A 28 3.35 14.13 2.21
CA TYR A 28 3.31 13.48 0.90
C TYR A 28 2.26 14.09 -0.02
N LEU A 29 1.02 14.26 0.47
CA LEU A 29 -0.07 14.87 -0.30
C LEU A 29 0.24 16.33 -0.63
N MET A 30 0.78 17.11 0.32
CA MET A 30 1.18 18.51 0.08
C MET A 30 2.22 18.62 -1.03
N ILE A 31 3.25 17.76 -1.00
CA ILE A 31 4.26 17.71 -2.07
C ILE A 31 3.57 17.42 -3.40
N LEU A 32 2.72 16.39 -3.47
CA LEU A 32 2.06 16.06 -4.74
C LEU A 32 1.13 17.17 -5.22
N PHE A 33 0.35 17.81 -4.35
CA PHE A 33 -0.49 18.95 -4.73
C PHE A 33 0.33 20.12 -5.30
N CYS A 34 1.52 20.40 -4.74
CA CYS A 34 2.41 21.43 -5.29
C CYS A 34 3.01 21.04 -6.64
N PHE A 35 3.28 19.75 -6.87
CA PHE A 35 3.86 19.25 -8.13
C PHE A 35 2.82 18.93 -9.23
N ILE A 36 1.52 18.79 -8.88
CA ILE A 36 0.41 18.53 -9.82
C ILE A 36 0.39 19.50 -11.01
N PRO A 37 0.43 20.84 -10.81
CA PRO A 37 0.31 21.79 -11.92
C PRO A 37 1.47 21.68 -12.92
N ILE A 38 2.64 21.23 -12.46
CA ILE A 38 3.88 21.20 -13.25
C ILE A 38 4.04 19.86 -13.98
N GLN A 39 3.82 18.74 -13.29
CA GLN A 39 4.12 17.40 -13.81
C GLN A 39 2.88 16.60 -14.23
N PHE A 40 1.70 16.92 -13.67
CA PHE A 40 0.49 16.10 -13.83
C PHE A 40 -0.63 16.76 -14.62
N SER A 41 -0.44 17.98 -15.11
CA SER A 41 -1.42 18.70 -15.95
C SER A 41 -1.88 17.89 -17.17
N GLN A 42 -1.03 17.00 -17.70
CA GLN A 42 -1.37 16.14 -18.84
C GLN A 42 -2.01 14.79 -18.48
N TYR A 43 -2.03 14.39 -17.20
CA TYR A 43 -2.42 13.04 -16.77
C TYR A 43 -3.67 13.08 -15.89
N LYS A 44 -4.87 13.10 -16.50
CA LYS A 44 -6.17 13.11 -15.79
C LYS A 44 -6.31 11.98 -14.75
N SER A 45 -5.70 10.81 -15.00
CA SER A 45 -5.71 9.67 -14.08
C SER A 45 -4.98 9.91 -12.76
N SER A 46 -4.13 10.95 -12.70
CA SER A 46 -3.32 11.24 -11.51
C SER A 46 -4.13 11.82 -10.37
N SER A 47 -5.08 12.71 -10.68
CA SER A 47 -5.92 13.38 -9.67
C SER A 47 -6.83 12.42 -8.92
N THR A 48 -7.25 11.33 -9.55
CA THR A 48 -8.14 10.33 -8.93
C THR A 48 -7.37 9.24 -8.18
N GLY A 49 -6.16 8.91 -8.62
CA GLY A 49 -5.20 8.15 -7.82
C GLY A 49 -4.90 8.86 -6.50
N LEU A 50 -4.64 10.17 -6.57
CA LEU A 50 -4.45 11.02 -5.38
C LEU A 50 -5.68 11.07 -4.48
N LEU A 51 -6.88 11.17 -5.07
CA LEU A 51 -8.12 11.11 -4.29
C LEU A 51 -8.24 9.78 -3.52
N SER A 52 -7.90 8.67 -4.16
CA SER A 52 -7.92 7.34 -3.50
C SER A 52 -6.91 7.26 -2.35
N ILE A 53 -5.69 7.80 -2.55
CA ILE A 53 -4.66 7.88 -1.50
C ILE A 53 -5.12 8.79 -0.35
N CYS A 54 -5.71 9.96 -0.66
CA CYS A 54 -6.23 10.90 0.33
C CYS A 54 -7.37 10.29 1.15
N CYS A 55 -8.34 9.65 0.49
CA CYS A 55 -9.41 8.90 1.15
C CYS A 55 -8.83 7.81 2.06
N MET A 56 -7.86 7.03 1.58
CA MET A 56 -7.26 5.97 2.39
C MET A 56 -6.49 6.53 3.59
N LEU A 57 -5.75 7.62 3.43
CA LEU A 57 -5.04 8.28 4.53
C LEU A 57 -6.02 8.73 5.62
N PHE A 58 -7.13 9.37 5.21
CA PHE A 58 -8.18 9.78 6.14
C PHE A 58 -8.83 8.58 6.86
N LEU A 59 -9.15 7.51 6.13
CA LEU A 59 -9.75 6.32 6.73
C LEU A 59 -8.79 5.56 7.64
N GLY A 60 -7.48 5.57 7.34
CA GLY A 60 -6.45 5.03 8.23
C GLY A 60 -6.29 5.83 9.51
N PHE A 61 -6.32 7.16 9.41
CA PHE A 61 -6.37 8.03 10.58
C PHE A 61 -7.63 7.77 11.43
N ALA A 62 -8.78 7.65 10.78
CA ALA A 62 -10.02 7.31 11.47
C ALA A 62 -9.95 5.92 12.14
N ASP A 63 -9.28 4.94 11.53
CA ASP A 63 -9.07 3.61 12.13
C ASP A 63 -8.16 3.67 13.36
N ASP A 64 -7.07 4.44 13.30
CA ASP A 64 -6.17 4.65 14.45
C ASP A 64 -6.89 5.36 15.61
N VAL A 65 -7.73 6.36 15.33
CA VAL A 65 -8.48 7.10 16.37
C VAL A 65 -9.65 6.30 16.94
N LEU A 66 -10.40 5.60 16.10
CA LEU A 66 -11.65 4.93 16.49
C LEU A 66 -11.46 3.45 16.85
N ASN A 67 -10.26 2.88 16.64
CA ASN A 67 -9.94 1.47 16.88
C ASN A 67 -10.99 0.53 16.26
N LEU A 68 -11.15 0.60 14.93
CA LEU A 68 -12.26 -0.07 14.25
C LEU A 68 -12.11 -1.60 14.26
N ARG A 69 -13.25 -2.29 14.18
CA ARG A 69 -13.31 -3.76 14.13
C ARG A 69 -12.67 -4.28 12.83
N TRP A 70 -12.07 -5.48 12.89
CA TRP A 70 -11.37 -6.12 11.77
C TRP A 70 -12.17 -6.19 10.46
N ARG A 71 -13.49 -6.38 10.52
CA ARG A 71 -14.37 -6.41 9.34
C ARG A 71 -14.36 -5.08 8.59
N VAL A 72 -14.31 -3.98 9.34
CA VAL A 72 -14.28 -2.63 8.78
C VAL A 72 -12.92 -2.39 8.11
N LYS A 73 -11.82 -2.90 8.67
CA LYS A 73 -10.48 -2.82 8.08
C LYS A 73 -10.39 -3.45 6.67
N LEU A 74 -11.26 -4.42 6.35
CA LEU A 74 -11.39 -4.95 4.99
C LEU A 74 -12.26 -4.06 4.08
N LEU A 75 -13.26 -3.39 4.64
CA LEU A 75 -14.16 -2.51 3.89
C LEU A 75 -13.54 -1.15 3.56
N LEU A 76 -12.72 -0.57 4.44
CA LEU A 76 -12.13 0.77 4.22
C LEU A 76 -11.32 0.83 2.90
N PRO A 77 -10.38 -0.10 2.61
CA PRO A 77 -9.64 -0.06 1.36
C PRO A 77 -10.52 -0.33 0.14
N THR A 78 -11.58 -1.16 0.27
CA THR A 78 -12.52 -1.35 -0.85
C THR A 78 -13.20 -0.05 -1.23
N LEU A 79 -13.72 0.71 -0.25
CA LEU A 79 -14.36 2.00 -0.49
C LEU A 79 -13.38 3.06 -1.00
N ALA A 80 -12.18 3.13 -0.41
CA ALA A 80 -11.14 4.05 -0.84
C ALA A 80 -10.60 3.74 -2.25
N SER A 81 -10.72 2.49 -2.72
CA SER A 81 -10.31 2.09 -4.08
C SER A 81 -11.33 2.45 -5.17
N LEU A 82 -12.56 2.84 -4.83
CA LEU A 82 -13.61 3.13 -5.82
C LEU A 82 -13.23 4.24 -6.83
N PRO A 83 -12.64 5.38 -6.43
CA PRO A 83 -12.24 6.41 -7.40
C PRO A 83 -11.17 5.90 -8.38
N LEU A 84 -10.24 5.07 -7.90
CA LEU A 84 -9.23 4.41 -8.72
C LEU A 84 -9.87 3.46 -9.74
N LEU A 85 -10.81 2.62 -9.31
CA LEU A 85 -11.51 1.67 -10.19
C LEU A 85 -12.33 2.39 -11.26
N LEU A 86 -13.04 3.46 -10.89
CA LEU A 86 -13.83 4.26 -11.82
C LEU A 86 -12.95 4.85 -12.93
N VAL A 87 -11.78 5.40 -12.58
CA VAL A 87 -10.87 5.95 -13.59
C VAL A 87 -10.23 4.86 -14.44
N TYR A 88 -9.90 3.71 -13.85
CA TYR A 88 -9.41 2.58 -14.63
C TYR A 88 -10.44 2.18 -15.70
N ALA A 89 -11.72 2.07 -15.31
CA ALA A 89 -12.81 1.75 -16.22
C ALA A 89 -13.01 2.80 -17.30
N LEU A 90 -12.98 4.10 -16.96
CA LEU A 90 -13.23 5.18 -17.93
C LEU A 90 -12.05 5.46 -18.86
N THR A 91 -10.82 5.13 -18.46
CA THR A 91 -9.61 5.52 -19.21
C THR A 91 -9.02 4.37 -20.00
N TYR A 92 -8.97 3.16 -19.42
CA TYR A 92 -8.29 2.02 -20.01
C TYR A 92 -9.26 0.94 -20.49
N ASP A 93 -10.30 0.67 -19.68
CA ASP A 93 -11.31 -0.39 -19.90
C ASP A 93 -10.74 -1.74 -20.38
N ASN A 94 -9.51 -2.06 -19.97
CA ASN A 94 -8.84 -3.29 -20.36
C ASN A 94 -8.87 -4.28 -19.21
N THR A 95 -9.72 -5.29 -19.35
CA THR A 95 -9.91 -6.40 -18.39
C THR A 95 -9.26 -7.71 -18.86
N THR A 96 -8.54 -7.68 -19.99
CA THR A 96 -7.86 -8.85 -20.54
C THR A 96 -6.49 -9.06 -19.88
N ILE A 97 -6.26 -10.26 -19.35
CA ILE A 97 -4.98 -10.63 -18.76
C ILE A 97 -4.25 -11.68 -19.60
N ILE A 98 -2.93 -11.54 -19.68
CA ILE A 98 -2.07 -12.60 -20.22
C ILE A 98 -1.93 -13.71 -19.18
N VAL A 99 -2.25 -14.93 -19.59
CA VAL A 99 -2.22 -16.13 -18.74
C VAL A 99 -0.77 -16.57 -18.51
N PRO A 100 -0.37 -16.90 -17.26
CA PRO A 100 0.97 -17.42 -16.98
C PRO A 100 1.22 -18.73 -17.74
N LYS A 101 2.46 -18.94 -18.20
CA LYS A 101 2.88 -20.10 -19.01
C LYS A 101 2.29 -21.46 -18.58
N PRO A 102 2.30 -21.87 -17.29
CA PRO A 102 1.76 -23.18 -16.89
C PRO A 102 0.25 -23.35 -17.14
N PHE A 103 -0.53 -22.26 -17.16
CA PHE A 103 -1.98 -22.29 -17.31
C PHE A 103 -2.46 -22.08 -18.75
N ARG A 104 -1.55 -21.76 -19.68
CA ARG A 104 -1.89 -21.45 -21.08
C ARG A 104 -2.52 -22.64 -21.82
N SER A 105 -2.19 -23.87 -21.44
CA SER A 105 -2.77 -25.06 -22.06
C SER A 105 -4.28 -25.17 -21.82
N SER A 106 -4.79 -24.66 -20.69
CA SER A 106 -6.20 -24.78 -20.31
C SER A 106 -7.01 -23.54 -20.65
N PHE A 107 -6.40 -22.35 -20.60
CA PHE A 107 -7.10 -21.07 -20.70
C PHE A 107 -6.68 -20.21 -21.92
N GLY A 108 -5.79 -20.71 -22.77
CA GLY A 108 -5.26 -19.96 -23.91
C GLY A 108 -4.21 -18.92 -23.54
N PHE A 109 -3.86 -18.04 -24.48
CA PHE A 109 -2.84 -17.01 -24.27
C PHE A 109 -3.33 -15.85 -23.39
N SER A 110 -4.58 -15.44 -23.58
CA SER A 110 -5.23 -14.34 -22.89
C SER A 110 -6.66 -14.70 -22.53
N ILE A 111 -7.12 -14.21 -21.39
CA ILE A 111 -8.50 -14.35 -20.94
C ILE A 111 -9.05 -12.98 -20.56
N ASP A 112 -10.27 -12.69 -20.99
CA ASP A 112 -11.02 -11.54 -20.53
C ASP A 112 -11.78 -11.91 -19.25
N LEU A 113 -11.50 -11.17 -18.18
CA LEU A 113 -12.09 -11.40 -16.86
C LEU A 113 -13.30 -10.49 -16.59
N GLY A 114 -13.51 -9.43 -17.39
CA GLY A 114 -14.59 -8.46 -17.19
C GLY A 114 -14.67 -7.95 -15.74
N LEU A 115 -15.84 -8.08 -15.11
CA LEU A 115 -16.10 -7.64 -13.73
C LEU A 115 -15.16 -8.28 -12.70
N VAL A 116 -14.73 -9.53 -12.91
CA VAL A 116 -13.80 -10.23 -12.01
C VAL A 116 -12.46 -9.50 -11.93
N TYR A 117 -12.04 -8.83 -13.01
CA TYR A 117 -10.83 -8.02 -13.00
C TYR A 117 -10.93 -6.83 -12.05
N TYR A 118 -12.06 -6.13 -12.04
CA TYR A 118 -12.29 -5.01 -11.11
C TYR A 118 -12.34 -5.47 -9.65
N VAL A 119 -12.90 -6.65 -9.38
CA VAL A 119 -12.84 -7.28 -8.05
C VAL A 119 -11.39 -7.56 -7.67
N TYR A 120 -10.58 -8.11 -8.58
CA TYR A 120 -9.15 -8.31 -8.36
C TYR A 120 -8.43 -7.00 -8.02
N LEU A 121 -8.67 -5.91 -8.77
CA LEU A 121 -8.06 -4.60 -8.50
C LEU A 121 -8.45 -4.04 -7.12
N SER A 122 -9.71 -4.21 -6.71
CA SER A 122 -10.16 -3.80 -5.37
C SER A 122 -9.49 -4.64 -4.28
N LEU A 123 -9.45 -5.97 -4.44
CA LEU A 123 -8.77 -6.88 -3.53
C LEU A 123 -7.27 -6.64 -3.47
N LEU A 124 -6.65 -6.18 -4.55
CA LEU A 124 -5.25 -5.78 -4.56
C LEU A 124 -5.01 -4.60 -3.61
N ALA A 125 -5.88 -3.58 -3.61
CA ALA A 125 -5.78 -2.46 -2.67
C ALA A 125 -6.01 -2.91 -1.21
N VAL A 126 -6.99 -3.79 -0.97
CA VAL A 126 -7.22 -4.39 0.35
C VAL A 126 -6.00 -5.20 0.81
N PHE A 127 -5.42 -5.99 -0.09
CA PHE A 127 -4.26 -6.81 0.19
C PHE A 127 -3.06 -5.93 0.55
N CYS A 128 -2.68 -4.97 -0.30
CA CYS A 128 -1.50 -4.13 -0.07
C CYS A 128 -1.56 -3.38 1.28
N THR A 129 -2.73 -2.85 1.65
CA THR A 129 -2.92 -2.11 2.92
C THR A 129 -2.85 -3.02 4.14
N ASN A 130 -3.50 -4.18 4.10
CA ASN A 130 -3.53 -5.10 5.23
C ASN A 130 -2.27 -5.96 5.36
N ALA A 131 -1.59 -6.28 4.25
CA ALA A 131 -0.43 -7.15 4.27
C ALA A 131 0.79 -6.48 4.95
N ILE A 132 0.95 -5.16 4.76
CA ILE A 132 1.94 -4.35 5.50
C ILE A 132 1.54 -4.29 6.99
N ASN A 133 0.27 -4.00 7.29
CA ASN A 133 -0.25 -3.87 8.67
C ASN A 133 -0.13 -5.19 9.48
N ILE A 134 -0.24 -6.35 8.83
CA ILE A 134 -0.10 -7.66 9.51
C ILE A 134 1.38 -8.04 9.69
N LEU A 135 2.28 -7.57 8.83
CA LEU A 135 3.73 -7.76 8.96
C LEU A 135 4.34 -6.57 9.71
N ALA A 136 4.03 -6.44 11.00
CA ALA A 136 4.26 -5.24 11.79
C ALA A 136 4.67 -5.55 13.25
N GLY A 137 5.03 -4.50 13.98
CA GLY A 137 5.24 -4.50 15.43
C GLY A 137 6.66 -4.75 15.93
N ILE A 138 7.65 -4.52 15.07
CA ILE A 138 9.05 -4.34 15.45
C ILE A 138 9.51 -2.98 14.94
N ASN A 139 10.27 -2.22 15.75
CA ASN A 139 10.76 -0.88 15.41
C ASN A 139 11.36 -0.80 14.00
N GLY A 140 10.79 0.04 13.15
CA GLY A 140 11.26 0.27 11.78
C GLY A 140 10.72 -0.72 10.73
N LEU A 141 9.94 -1.73 11.09
CA LEU A 141 9.56 -2.81 10.16
C LEU A 141 8.55 -2.35 9.09
N GLU A 142 7.52 -1.60 9.48
CA GLU A 142 6.46 -1.13 8.59
C GLU A 142 7.00 -0.10 7.58
N ALA A 143 7.72 0.91 8.08
CA ALA A 143 8.37 1.90 7.24
C ALA A 143 9.51 1.30 6.42
N GLY A 144 10.30 0.38 6.98
CA GLY A 144 11.45 -0.24 6.33
C GLY A 144 11.05 -1.14 5.17
N GLN A 145 10.06 -2.01 5.35
CA GLN A 145 9.58 -2.85 4.24
C GLN A 145 8.96 -2.01 3.12
N SER A 146 8.21 -0.95 3.48
CA SER A 146 7.61 -0.03 2.50
C SER A 146 8.67 0.74 1.73
N PHE A 147 9.75 1.16 2.41
CA PHE A 147 10.89 1.82 1.78
C PHE A 147 11.57 0.91 0.74
N LEU A 148 11.79 -0.36 1.08
CA LEU A 148 12.40 -1.34 0.15
C LEU A 148 11.50 -1.68 -1.04
N ILE A 149 10.19 -1.80 -0.82
CA ILE A 149 9.21 -1.99 -1.90
C ILE A 149 9.23 -0.77 -2.84
N CYS A 150 9.25 0.44 -2.28
CA CYS A 150 9.34 1.68 -3.06
C CYS A 150 10.61 1.72 -3.92
N LEU A 151 11.77 1.40 -3.35
CA LEU A 151 13.03 1.33 -4.09
C LEU A 151 12.96 0.30 -5.24
N SER A 152 12.34 -0.85 -4.99
CA SER A 152 12.17 -1.90 -6.01
C SER A 152 11.28 -1.45 -7.16
N ILE A 153 10.16 -0.77 -6.87
CA ILE A 153 9.28 -0.18 -7.88
C ILE A 153 10.01 0.91 -8.66
N MET A 154 10.76 1.77 -8.00
CA MET A 154 11.55 2.82 -8.66
C MET A 154 12.61 2.23 -9.59
N ALA A 155 13.37 1.24 -9.13
CA ALA A 155 14.37 0.55 -9.96
C ALA A 155 13.74 -0.12 -11.18
N TYR A 156 12.58 -0.76 -11.00
CA TYR A 156 11.81 -1.34 -12.10
C TYR A 156 11.36 -0.29 -13.12
N ASN A 157 10.77 0.82 -12.65
CA ASN A 157 10.33 1.90 -13.54
C ASN A 157 11.51 2.50 -14.32
N VAL A 158 12.64 2.76 -13.66
CA VAL A 158 13.84 3.28 -14.33
C VAL A 158 14.33 2.30 -15.40
N ALA A 159 14.36 1.00 -15.11
CA ALA A 159 14.73 -0.03 -16.09
C ALA A 159 13.77 -0.04 -17.30
N GLU A 160 12.46 0.05 -17.07
CA GLU A 160 11.46 0.09 -18.15
C GLU A 160 11.56 1.36 -19.00
N LEU A 161 11.89 2.51 -18.40
CA LEU A 161 12.16 3.74 -19.15
C LEU A 161 13.37 3.60 -20.08
N PHE A 162 14.45 2.96 -19.64
CA PHE A 162 15.62 2.69 -20.49
C PHE A 162 15.32 1.72 -21.63
N ARG A 163 14.36 0.82 -21.45
CA ARG A 163 13.93 -0.14 -22.48
C ARG A 163 13.01 0.48 -23.55
N ALA A 164 12.61 1.74 -23.37
CA ALA A 164 11.72 2.47 -24.27
C ALA A 164 10.44 1.69 -24.63
N THR A 165 9.80 1.09 -23.62
CA THR A 165 8.54 0.36 -23.80
C THR A 165 7.37 1.29 -24.09
N ASP A 166 6.29 0.75 -24.66
CA ASP A 166 5.07 1.50 -25.00
C ASP A 166 4.38 2.16 -23.78
N HIS A 167 4.81 1.83 -22.56
CA HIS A 167 4.24 2.31 -21.30
C HIS A 167 5.08 3.40 -20.61
N TYR A 168 5.90 4.14 -21.36
CA TYR A 168 6.77 5.21 -20.85
C TYR A 168 6.05 6.15 -19.86
N HIS A 169 4.89 6.69 -20.24
CA HIS A 169 4.11 7.63 -19.43
C HIS A 169 3.63 7.03 -18.10
N SER A 170 3.28 5.74 -18.08
CA SER A 170 2.86 5.01 -16.88
C SER A 170 4.01 4.86 -15.88
N HIS A 171 5.23 4.60 -16.35
CA HIS A 171 6.42 4.50 -15.49
C HIS A 171 6.88 5.87 -14.97
N VAL A 172 6.80 6.93 -15.78
CA VAL A 172 7.06 8.31 -15.33
C VAL A 172 6.04 8.72 -14.26
N PHE A 173 4.75 8.45 -14.48
CA PHE A 173 3.70 8.67 -13.48
C PHE A 173 4.02 7.97 -12.16
N SER A 174 4.39 6.69 -12.21
CA SER A 174 4.74 5.93 -11.02
C SER A 174 5.96 6.51 -10.31
N LEU A 175 7.03 6.89 -11.02
CA LEU A 175 8.21 7.52 -10.42
C LEU A 175 7.88 8.83 -9.71
N ASN A 176 7.04 9.67 -10.32
CA ASN A 176 6.61 10.93 -9.71
C ASN A 176 5.82 10.71 -8.41
N MET A 177 5.10 9.59 -8.28
CA MET A 177 4.42 9.20 -7.03
C MET A 177 5.37 8.56 -6.01
N MET A 178 6.35 7.77 -6.47
CA MET A 178 7.29 7.04 -5.60
C MET A 178 8.39 7.93 -5.02
N LEU A 179 8.84 8.96 -5.73
CA LEU A 179 9.90 9.86 -5.24
C LEU A 179 9.52 10.58 -3.93
N PRO A 180 8.37 11.28 -3.84
CA PRO A 180 7.92 11.86 -2.57
C PRO A 180 7.64 10.80 -1.51
N PHE A 181 7.10 9.63 -1.90
CA PHE A 181 6.83 8.54 -0.98
C PHE A 181 8.11 8.04 -0.31
N LEU A 182 9.17 7.85 -1.09
CA LEU A 182 10.49 7.44 -0.60
C LEU A 182 11.07 8.46 0.38
N ALA A 183 11.00 9.76 0.05
CA ALA A 183 11.53 10.82 0.89
C ALA A 183 10.80 10.90 2.25
N VAL A 184 9.47 10.92 2.23
CA VAL A 184 8.65 10.96 3.45
C VAL A 184 8.83 9.68 4.27
N THR A 185 8.81 8.51 3.64
CA THR A 185 8.99 7.24 4.33
C THR A 185 10.40 7.12 4.90
N GLY A 186 11.42 7.63 4.21
CA GLY A 186 12.79 7.69 4.72
C GLY A 186 12.91 8.56 5.97
N ALA A 187 12.23 9.72 6.00
CA ALA A 187 12.17 10.56 7.19
C ALA A 187 11.44 9.89 8.37
N LEU A 188 10.28 9.25 8.11
CA LEU A 188 9.57 8.46 9.11
C LEU A 188 10.43 7.31 9.63
N LEU A 189 11.08 6.57 8.73
CA LEU A 189 11.95 5.44 9.06
C LEU A 189 13.11 5.89 9.94
N HIS A 190 13.73 7.04 9.66
CA HIS A 190 14.81 7.56 10.50
C HIS A 190 14.39 7.76 11.96
N HIS A 191 13.16 8.21 12.22
CA HIS A 191 12.64 8.39 13.58
C HIS A 191 12.00 7.13 14.18
N ASN A 192 11.51 6.23 13.34
CA ASN A 192 10.92 4.94 13.73
C ASN A 192 11.97 3.81 13.83
N TRP A 193 13.20 4.04 13.38
CA TRP A 193 14.30 3.08 13.48
C TRP A 193 14.63 2.77 14.93
N TYR A 194 15.09 1.56 15.21
CA TYR A 194 15.42 1.14 16.57
C TYR A 194 16.54 2.01 17.19
N PRO A 195 16.37 2.51 18.43
CA PRO A 195 15.15 2.51 19.25
C PRO A 195 14.14 3.57 18.77
N ALA A 196 12.89 3.14 18.52
CA ALA A 196 11.87 4.00 17.90
C ALA A 196 11.48 5.17 18.80
N ARG A 197 11.48 6.38 18.23
CA ARG A 197 11.00 7.61 18.89
C ARG A 197 9.56 7.95 18.53
N ILE A 198 9.08 7.41 17.41
CA ILE A 198 7.72 7.55 16.90
C ILE A 198 7.24 6.19 16.40
N PHE A 199 5.92 5.98 16.39
CA PHE A 199 5.31 4.89 15.65
C PHE A 199 4.63 5.41 14.38
N VAL A 200 4.41 4.54 13.40
CA VAL A 200 3.78 4.92 12.13
C VAL A 200 2.27 4.63 12.07
N GLY A 201 1.79 3.65 12.85
CA GLY A 201 0.37 3.30 12.99
C GLY A 201 -0.28 2.64 11.77
N ASP A 202 -1.59 2.32 11.89
CA ASP A 202 -2.35 1.73 10.78
C ASP A 202 -2.52 2.78 9.66
N THR A 203 -2.54 4.07 10.00
CA THR A 203 -2.56 5.19 9.05
C THR A 203 -1.47 5.05 7.99
N PHE A 204 -0.22 4.84 8.41
CA PHE A 204 0.89 4.68 7.48
C PHE A 204 0.75 3.41 6.63
N CYS A 205 0.38 2.28 7.24
CA CYS A 205 0.25 1.01 6.52
C CYS A 205 -0.81 1.09 5.42
N TYR A 206 -1.92 1.75 5.70
CA TYR A 206 -2.99 1.99 4.74
C TYR A 206 -2.59 2.98 3.65
N PHE A 207 -1.93 4.07 4.04
CA PHE A 207 -1.36 5.04 3.11
C PHE A 207 -0.35 4.38 2.14
N ALA A 208 0.61 3.62 2.67
CA ALA A 208 1.64 2.92 1.89
C ALA A 208 1.01 1.90 0.95
N GLY A 209 0.16 1.02 1.46
CA GLY A 209 -0.50 -0.01 0.68
C GLY A 209 -1.36 0.55 -0.47
N MET A 210 -2.12 1.62 -0.22
CA MET A 210 -2.91 2.27 -1.27
C MET A 210 -2.04 2.98 -2.29
N THR A 211 -0.95 3.62 -1.86
CA THR A 211 0.01 4.27 -2.76
C THR A 211 0.63 3.26 -3.73
N PHE A 212 1.02 2.08 -3.23
CA PHE A 212 1.49 0.99 -4.07
C PHE A 212 0.40 0.47 -5.01
N ALA A 213 -0.81 0.21 -4.50
CA ALA A 213 -1.92 -0.24 -5.33
C ALA A 213 -2.24 0.75 -6.47
N VAL A 214 -2.27 2.06 -6.19
CA VAL A 214 -2.50 3.10 -7.20
C VAL A 214 -1.44 3.05 -8.30
N VAL A 215 -0.15 3.04 -7.95
CA VAL A 215 0.90 3.01 -8.98
C VAL A 215 0.95 1.69 -9.73
N GLY A 216 0.69 0.56 -9.08
CA GLY A 216 0.65 -0.74 -9.75
C GLY A 216 -0.54 -0.90 -10.70
N ILE A 217 -1.70 -0.33 -10.35
CA ILE A 217 -2.92 -0.40 -11.15
C ILE A 217 -2.84 0.55 -12.34
N LEU A 218 -2.58 1.85 -12.11
CA LEU A 218 -2.47 2.85 -13.19
C LEU A 218 -1.18 2.69 -14.01
N GLY A 219 -0.16 2.07 -13.42
CA GLY A 219 1.08 1.73 -14.09
C GLY A 219 1.03 0.45 -14.92
N HIS A 220 -0.07 -0.31 -14.86
CA HIS A 220 -0.24 -1.63 -15.52
C HIS A 220 0.83 -2.70 -15.15
N PHE A 221 1.51 -2.54 -14.02
CA PHE A 221 2.52 -3.51 -13.54
C PHE A 221 2.14 -4.15 -12.20
N SER A 222 0.84 -4.21 -11.85
CA SER A 222 0.34 -4.81 -10.60
C SER A 222 0.87 -6.23 -10.33
N LYS A 223 1.06 -7.04 -11.38
CA LYS A 223 1.66 -8.39 -11.27
C LYS A 223 3.13 -8.33 -10.81
N THR A 224 3.92 -7.42 -11.37
CA THR A 224 5.32 -7.20 -10.99
C THR A 224 5.39 -6.64 -9.57
N MET A 225 4.49 -5.71 -9.21
CA MET A 225 4.40 -5.17 -7.87
C MET A 225 4.14 -6.27 -6.82
N LEU A 226 3.27 -7.24 -7.11
CA LEU A 226 3.03 -8.38 -6.21
C LEU A 226 4.30 -9.22 -5.98
N LEU A 227 5.24 -9.27 -6.93
CA LEU A 227 6.53 -9.93 -6.72
C LEU A 227 7.41 -9.20 -5.70
N PHE A 228 7.30 -7.87 -5.61
CA PHE A 228 7.97 -7.11 -4.55
C PHE A 228 7.30 -7.31 -3.18
N PHE A 229 6.04 -7.76 -3.15
CA PHE A 229 5.29 -8.11 -1.95
C PHE A 229 5.48 -9.57 -1.50
N LEU A 230 6.44 -10.32 -2.06
CA LEU A 230 6.62 -11.74 -1.72
C LEU A 230 6.71 -12.03 -0.20
N PRO A 231 7.48 -11.27 0.60
CA PRO A 231 7.51 -11.46 2.06
C PRO A 231 6.13 -11.27 2.71
N GLN A 232 5.40 -10.25 2.27
CA GLN A 232 4.06 -9.92 2.77
C GLN A 232 3.03 -10.98 2.37
N ILE A 233 3.11 -11.50 1.14
CA ILE A 233 2.29 -12.61 0.66
C ILE A 233 2.55 -13.85 1.52
N PHE A 234 3.80 -14.19 1.77
CA PHE A 234 4.15 -15.33 2.60
C PHE A 234 3.61 -15.18 4.03
N ASN A 235 3.83 -14.03 4.67
CA ASN A 235 3.32 -13.76 6.02
C ASN A 235 1.79 -13.79 6.08
N PHE A 236 1.11 -13.24 5.07
CA PHE A 236 -0.34 -13.26 4.96
C PHE A 236 -0.88 -14.69 4.86
N LEU A 237 -0.34 -15.51 3.95
CA LEU A 237 -0.73 -16.91 3.78
C LEU A 237 -0.46 -17.74 5.04
N TYR A 238 0.69 -17.53 5.67
CA TYR A 238 1.03 -18.19 6.94
C TYR A 238 0.08 -17.77 8.07
N SER A 239 -0.37 -16.52 8.08
CA SER A 239 -1.33 -15.99 9.04
C SER A 239 -2.78 -16.40 8.79
N CYS A 240 -3.14 -16.84 7.57
CA CYS A 240 -4.53 -17.13 7.18
C CYS A 240 -5.27 -18.06 8.16
N PRO A 241 -4.70 -19.19 8.64
CA PRO A 241 -5.40 -20.07 9.59
C PRO A 241 -5.86 -19.34 10.86
N GLN A 242 -5.07 -18.40 11.36
CA GLN A 242 -5.42 -17.59 12.53
C GLN A 242 -6.41 -16.47 12.15
N LEU A 243 -6.17 -15.77 11.04
CA LEU A 243 -7.02 -14.65 10.60
C LEU A 243 -8.47 -15.09 10.32
N PHE A 244 -8.63 -16.27 9.73
CA PHE A 244 -9.95 -16.87 9.49
C PHE A 244 -10.49 -17.67 10.68
N HIS A 245 -9.82 -17.59 11.84
CA HIS A 245 -10.23 -18.23 13.09
C HIS A 245 -10.36 -19.76 13.01
N PHE A 246 -9.65 -20.40 12.07
CA PHE A 246 -9.47 -21.86 12.07
C PHE A 246 -8.54 -22.30 13.23
N LEU A 247 -7.67 -21.40 13.67
CA LEU A 247 -6.85 -21.52 14.88
C LEU A 247 -7.09 -20.31 15.81
N PRO A 248 -6.89 -20.46 17.14
CA PRO A 248 -6.95 -19.32 18.06
C PRO A 248 -5.99 -18.21 17.63
N CYS A 249 -6.51 -16.99 17.49
CA CYS A 249 -5.72 -15.81 17.14
C CYS A 249 -5.58 -14.91 18.38
N PRO A 250 -4.39 -14.82 19.01
CA PRO A 250 -4.17 -13.87 20.08
C PRO A 250 -4.24 -12.44 19.53
N ARG A 251 -4.53 -11.49 20.42
CA ARG A 251 -4.57 -10.06 20.05
C ARG A 251 -3.21 -9.55 19.61
N HIS A 252 -2.13 -10.00 20.24
CA HIS A 252 -0.75 -9.66 19.85
C HIS A 252 -0.01 -10.91 19.39
N ARG A 253 0.65 -10.84 18.23
CA ARG A 253 1.41 -11.95 17.59
C ARG A 253 2.92 -11.70 17.57
N LEU A 254 3.39 -10.81 18.44
CA LEU A 254 4.80 -10.43 18.52
C LEU A 254 5.65 -11.52 19.18
N PRO A 255 6.94 -11.61 18.81
CA PRO A 255 7.90 -12.41 19.55
C PRO A 255 7.95 -11.93 21.01
N LYS A 256 8.15 -12.88 21.93
CA LYS A 256 8.41 -12.61 23.34
C LYS A 256 9.87 -12.22 23.57
#